data_AF-A0AAE1WZB0-F1
#
_entry.id   AF-A0AAE1WZB0-F1
#
_cell.length_a   1.000
_cell.length_b   1.000
_cell.length_c   1.000
_cell.angle_alpha   90.00
_cell.angle_beta   90.00
_cell.angle_gamma   90.00
#
_symmetry.space_group_name_H-M   'P 1'
#
loop_
_entity.id
_entity.type
_entity.pdbx_description
1 polymer ?
#
loop_
_entity_poly.entity_id
_entity_poly.type
_entity_poly.pdbx_seq_one_letter_code
_entity_poly.pdbx_strand_id
1 'polypeptide(L)'
;MCMSSEYMFLTMVMPDTSNPKRLIDVYLEPLIQVLLQLWHVGVRTYDHATDRAFIMRAALMLIVNNLPAYSMTSGWSTVGVMGCPICMDDTRAFHLKYGRKACYFDCYRQFSPEQHPYQRNKKAFTKNC
;
A
#
# COMPACT_ATOMS: atom_id res chain seq x y z
N MET A 1 2.43 13.42 16.19
CA MET A 1 1.70 12.65 15.16
C MET A 1 1.27 11.34 15.80
N CYS A 2 -0.02 11.08 15.79
CA CYS A 2 -0.70 10.06 16.61
C CYS A 2 -0.52 8.63 16.07
N MET A 3 0.68 8.07 16.20
CA MET A 3 0.89 6.62 16.16
C MET A 3 2.10 6.28 17.05
N SER A 4 1.87 5.98 18.33
CA SER A 4 2.81 5.16 19.09
C SER A 4 2.84 3.79 18.42
N SER A 5 4.03 3.26 18.11
CA SER A 5 4.25 2.00 17.37
C SER A 5 3.51 0.77 17.93
N GLU A 6 3.05 0.85 19.16
CA GLU A 6 2.50 -0.26 19.93
C GLU A 6 0.97 -0.39 19.80
N TYR A 7 0.27 0.62 19.28
CA TYR A 7 -1.19 0.65 19.34
C TYR A 7 -1.83 0.98 17.99
N MET A 8 -2.66 0.03 17.54
CA MET A 8 -3.59 0.06 16.40
C MET A 8 -3.08 -0.52 15.08
N PHE A 9 -2.67 -1.78 15.11
CA PHE A 9 -2.74 -2.64 13.92
C PHE A 9 -4.11 -3.31 13.87
N LEU A 10 -4.95 -2.88 12.93
CA LEU A 10 -6.10 -3.68 12.53
C LEU A 10 -5.61 -4.76 11.56
N THR A 11 -5.33 -5.95 12.09
CA THR A 11 -4.86 -7.08 11.28
C THR A 11 -6.05 -7.83 10.72
N MET A 12 -6.29 -7.70 9.41
CA MET A 12 -7.27 -8.54 8.71
C MET A 12 -6.65 -9.92 8.43
N VAL A 13 -7.11 -10.94 9.15
CA VAL A 13 -6.69 -12.33 8.92
C VAL A 13 -7.58 -12.90 7.81
N MET A 14 -7.02 -13.11 6.62
CA MET A 14 -7.72 -13.79 5.53
C MET A 14 -7.62 -15.31 5.73
N PRO A 15 -8.74 -16.03 5.90
CA PRO A 15 -8.74 -17.44 6.29
C PRO A 15 -8.42 -18.42 5.14
N ASP A 16 -8.37 -17.96 3.89
CA ASP A 16 -8.30 -18.83 2.72
C ASP A 16 -6.89 -18.88 2.10
N THR A 17 -6.48 -20.07 1.68
CA THR A 17 -5.26 -20.32 0.88
C THR A 17 -5.47 -20.08 -0.61
N SER A 18 -6.72 -19.93 -1.05
CA SER A 18 -7.13 -19.55 -2.40
C SER A 18 -6.85 -18.08 -2.67
N ASN A 19 -6.59 -17.71 -3.92
CA ASN A 19 -6.15 -16.38 -4.35
C ASN A 19 -6.97 -15.23 -3.69
N PRO A 20 -6.43 -14.57 -2.66
CA PRO A 20 -7.18 -13.62 -1.83
C PRO A 20 -7.51 -12.33 -2.59
N LYS A 21 -6.89 -12.12 -3.76
CA LYS A 21 -7.21 -11.00 -4.65
C LYS A 21 -8.66 -10.97 -5.09
N ARG A 22 -9.31 -12.14 -5.15
CA ARG A 22 -10.63 -12.30 -5.79
C ARG A 22 -11.80 -12.01 -4.85
N LEU A 23 -11.55 -11.97 -3.54
CA LEU A 23 -12.58 -11.85 -2.50
C LEU A 23 -12.26 -10.74 -1.48
N ILE A 24 -11.28 -9.88 -1.77
CA ILE A 24 -10.84 -8.83 -0.84
C ILE A 24 -11.98 -7.85 -0.50
N ASP A 25 -12.86 -7.60 -1.46
CA ASP A 25 -14.10 -6.85 -1.30
C ASP A 25 -15.05 -7.49 -0.28
N VAL A 26 -15.23 -8.82 -0.35
CA VAL A 26 -16.02 -9.60 0.62
C VAL A 26 -15.42 -9.50 2.03
N TYR A 27 -14.08 -9.57 2.14
CA TYR A 27 -13.41 -9.46 3.44
C TYR A 27 -13.42 -8.03 4.01
N LEU A 28 -13.48 -7.01 3.16
CA LEU A 28 -13.56 -5.61 3.59
C LEU A 28 -14.98 -5.18 3.97
N GLU A 29 -16.02 -5.87 3.51
CA GLU A 29 -17.41 -5.52 3.80
C GLU A 29 -17.71 -5.39 5.32
N PRO A 30 -17.36 -6.34 6.19
CA PRO A 30 -17.59 -6.20 7.63
C PRO A 30 -16.85 -5.00 8.24
N LEU A 31 -15.63 -4.73 7.75
CA LEU A 31 -14.86 -3.58 8.20
C LEU A 31 -15.54 -2.27 7.81
N ILE A 32 -16.02 -2.16 6.57
CA ILE A 32 -16.75 -0.99 6.08
C ILE A 32 -18.01 -0.77 6.92
N GLN A 33 -18.77 -1.82 7.21
CA GLN A 33 -19.97 -1.74 8.04
C GLN A 33 -19.66 -1.22 9.45
N VAL A 34 -18.61 -1.73 10.09
CA VAL A 34 -18.17 -1.27 11.43
C VAL A 34 -17.73 0.20 11.39
N LEU A 35 -16.96 0.60 10.37
CA LEU A 35 -16.52 1.99 10.23
C LEU A 35 -17.70 2.94 10.01
N LEU A 36 -18.69 2.55 9.19
CA LEU A 36 -19.92 3.33 8.99
C LEU A 36 -20.73 3.44 10.29
N GLN A 37 -20.85 2.35 11.05
CA GLN A 37 -21.52 2.37 12.35
C GLN A 37 -20.81 3.30 13.33
N LEU A 38 -19.48 3.21 13.44
CA LEU A 38 -18.67 4.08 14.29
C LEU A 38 -18.76 5.56 13.87
N TRP A 39 -18.83 5.83 12.57
CA TRP A 39 -18.92 7.19 12.07
C TRP A 39 -20.30 7.82 12.26
N HIS A 40 -21.38 7.11 11.92
CA HIS A 40 -22.75 7.65 11.93
C HIS A 40 -23.41 7.57 13.31
N VAL A 41 -23.30 6.43 13.99
CA VAL A 41 -23.94 6.17 15.28
C VAL A 41 -22.96 6.43 16.43
N GLY A 42 -21.74 5.90 16.29
CA GLY A 42 -20.76 5.82 17.37
C GLY A 42 -21.05 4.68 18.34
N VAL A 43 -20.11 4.43 19.25
CA VAL A 43 -20.23 3.40 20.29
C VAL A 43 -20.01 4.01 21.66
N ARG A 44 -20.76 3.57 22.67
CA ARG A 44 -20.55 4.02 24.05
C ARG A 44 -19.25 3.39 24.57
N THR A 45 -18.26 4.22 24.85
CA THR A 45 -16.96 3.77 25.37
C THR A 45 -16.65 4.51 26.65
N TYR A 46 -16.00 3.80 27.57
CA TYR A 46 -15.54 4.36 28.83
C TYR A 46 -14.08 4.80 28.68
N ASP A 47 -13.81 6.06 29.00
CA ASP A 47 -12.47 6.62 29.09
C ASP A 47 -11.96 6.52 30.53
N HIS A 48 -10.94 5.70 30.73
CA HIS A 48 -10.31 5.51 32.04
C HIS A 48 -9.56 6.77 32.51
N ALA A 49 -9.03 7.59 31.61
CA ALA A 49 -8.29 8.79 31.99
C ALA A 49 -9.20 9.87 32.59
N THR A 50 -10.45 9.94 32.13
CA THR A 50 -11.44 10.92 32.61
C THR A 50 -12.53 10.31 33.50
N ASP A 51 -12.48 9.00 33.74
CA ASP A 51 -13.48 8.22 34.50
C ASP A 51 -14.91 8.45 34.02
N ARG A 52 -15.10 8.54 32.69
CA ARG A 52 -16.39 8.92 32.08
C ARG A 52 -16.69 8.10 30.84
N ALA A 53 -17.99 7.84 30.64
CA ALA A 53 -18.48 7.28 29.39
C ALA A 53 -18.76 8.41 28.38
N PHE A 54 -18.36 8.19 27.12
CA PHE A 54 -18.65 9.08 26.00
C PHE A 54 -19.05 8.25 24.77
N ILE A 55 -19.60 8.92 23.76
CA ILE A 55 -19.85 8.29 22.45
C ILE A 55 -18.59 8.45 21.60
N MET A 56 -17.88 7.36 21.40
CA MET A 56 -16.73 7.30 20.52
C MET A 56 -17.19 7.21 19.07
N ARG A 57 -16.60 8.07 18.23
CA ARG A 57 -16.67 7.96 16.77
C ARG A 57 -15.26 7.77 16.24
N ALA A 58 -15.14 6.96 15.20
CA ALA A 58 -13.85 6.69 14.56
C ALA A 58 -14.00 6.82 13.04
N ALA A 59 -12.93 7.26 12.39
CA ALA A 59 -12.80 7.32 10.95
C ALA A 59 -11.44 6.73 10.54
N LEU A 60 -11.43 6.03 9.41
CA LEU A 60 -10.20 5.54 8.80
C LEU A 60 -9.56 6.65 7.96
N MET A 61 -8.41 7.16 8.39
CA MET A 61 -7.70 8.24 7.67
C MET A 61 -6.76 7.71 6.59
N LEU A 62 -6.01 6.64 6.88
CA LEU A 62 -5.02 6.08 5.98
C LEU A 62 -4.83 4.58 6.25
N ILE A 63 -4.49 3.83 5.19
CA ILE A 63 -4.12 2.42 5.27
C ILE A 63 -2.66 2.30 4.78
N VAL A 64 -1.80 1.70 5.59
CA VAL A 64 -0.44 1.37 5.19
C VAL A 64 -0.44 -0.04 4.62
N ASN A 65 -0.24 -0.15 3.32
CA ASN A 65 -0.19 -1.42 2.60
C ASN A 65 1.22 -1.70 2.08
N ASN A 66 1.63 -2.98 2.08
CA ASN A 66 2.76 -3.39 1.26
C ASN A 66 2.35 -3.41 -0.23
N LEU A 67 3.31 -3.49 -1.16
CA LEU A 67 3.05 -3.51 -2.61
C LEU A 67 2.03 -4.60 -3.02
N PRO A 68 2.16 -5.86 -2.57
CA PRO A 68 1.15 -6.88 -2.87
C PRO A 68 -0.26 -6.54 -2.37
N ALA A 69 -0.41 -6.08 -1.14
CA ALA A 69 -1.70 -5.69 -0.57
C ALA A 69 -2.28 -4.48 -1.30
N TYR A 70 -1.44 -3.50 -1.67
CA TYR A 70 -1.84 -2.35 -2.48
C TYR A 70 -2.44 -2.78 -3.81
N SER A 71 -1.85 -3.79 -4.47
CA SER A 71 -2.41 -4.36 -5.71
C SER A 71 -3.84 -4.86 -5.52
N MET A 72 -4.12 -5.49 -4.38
CA MET A 72 -5.44 -6.04 -4.12
C MET A 72 -6.45 -4.95 -3.75
N THR A 73 -6.05 -3.97 -2.94
CA THR A 73 -6.95 -2.94 -2.41
C THR A 73 -7.23 -1.83 -3.42
N SER A 74 -6.28 -1.48 -4.28
CA SER A 74 -6.45 -0.43 -5.30
C SER A 74 -6.89 -0.96 -6.67
N GLY A 75 -6.81 -2.27 -6.90
CA GLY A 75 -6.94 -2.87 -8.22
C GLY A 75 -5.72 -2.62 -9.14
N TRP A 76 -4.66 -1.98 -8.63
CA TRP A 76 -3.45 -1.73 -9.42
C TRP A 76 -2.70 -3.03 -9.71
N SER A 77 -2.25 -3.23 -10.95
CA SER A 77 -1.35 -4.34 -11.27
C SER A 77 0.04 -4.03 -10.74
N THR A 78 0.56 -4.83 -9.81
CA THR A 78 1.97 -4.77 -9.40
C THR A 78 2.89 -5.67 -10.24
N VAL A 79 2.35 -6.24 -11.32
CA VAL A 79 3.06 -7.17 -12.21
C VAL A 79 3.33 -6.48 -13.55
N GLY A 80 4.43 -6.87 -14.20
CA GLY A 80 4.85 -6.32 -15.49
C GLY A 80 5.68 -5.05 -15.31
N VAL A 81 5.74 -4.21 -16.35
CA VAL A 81 6.50 -2.94 -16.34
C VAL A 81 5.73 -1.76 -15.74
N MET A 82 4.39 -1.87 -15.68
CA MET A 82 3.50 -0.87 -15.07
C MET A 82 3.22 -1.15 -13.59
N GLY A 83 4.09 -1.91 -12.94
CA GLY A 83 3.92 -2.33 -11.55
C GLY A 83 4.14 -1.22 -10.53
N CYS A 84 4.73 -0.09 -10.92
CA CYS A 84 5.01 1.01 -10.02
C CYS A 84 3.82 1.99 -9.96
N PRO A 85 3.12 2.10 -8.81
CA PRO A 85 1.97 3.01 -8.69
C PRO A 85 2.37 4.49 -8.63
N ILE A 86 3.64 4.79 -8.38
CA ILE A 86 4.17 6.16 -8.34
C ILE A 86 4.48 6.65 -9.76
N CYS A 87 5.12 5.79 -10.56
CA CYS A 87 5.53 6.16 -11.92
C CYS A 87 4.37 6.04 -12.90
N MET A 88 3.46 5.09 -12.68
CA MET A 88 2.37 4.77 -13.60
C MET A 88 2.91 4.58 -15.03
N ASP A 89 2.37 5.31 -16.00
CA ASP A 89 2.77 5.25 -17.41
C ASP A 89 4.14 5.90 -17.68
N ASP A 90 4.63 6.77 -16.79
CA ASP A 90 5.96 7.39 -16.87
C ASP A 90 7.08 6.46 -16.40
N THR A 91 6.77 5.18 -16.15
CA THR A 91 7.74 4.16 -15.76
C THR A 91 8.80 3.97 -16.84
N ARG A 92 10.07 3.98 -16.41
CA ARG A 92 11.21 3.61 -17.28
C ARG A 92 11.52 2.10 -17.24
N ALA A 93 10.63 1.31 -16.64
CA ALA A 93 10.78 -0.13 -16.55
C ALA A 93 10.74 -0.77 -17.95
N PHE A 94 11.49 -1.85 -18.12
CA PHE A 94 11.63 -2.53 -19.40
C PHE A 94 11.63 -4.05 -19.21
N HIS A 95 11.40 -4.79 -20.30
CA HIS A 95 11.54 -6.25 -20.28
C HIS A 95 12.96 -6.65 -20.66
N LEU A 96 13.58 -7.55 -19.88
CA LEU A 96 14.88 -8.12 -20.23
C LEU A 96 14.80 -8.85 -21.57
N LYS A 97 15.79 -8.63 -22.46
CA LYS A 97 15.74 -9.13 -23.85
C LYS A 97 15.55 -10.65 -23.94
N TYR A 98 16.27 -11.41 -23.12
CA TYR A 98 16.25 -12.88 -23.16
C TYR A 98 15.29 -13.49 -22.14
N GLY A 99 15.15 -12.87 -20.95
CA GLY A 99 14.29 -13.39 -19.88
C GLY A 99 12.83 -12.97 -19.98
N ARG A 100 12.51 -11.92 -20.75
CA ARG A 100 11.19 -11.26 -20.84
C ARG A 100 10.57 -10.87 -19.50
N LYS A 101 11.35 -10.88 -18.41
CA LYS A 101 10.92 -10.44 -17.08
C LYS A 101 10.95 -8.91 -17.05
N ALA A 102 9.96 -8.32 -16.39
CA ALA A 102 9.98 -6.90 -16.10
C ALA A 102 11.16 -6.57 -15.18
N CYS A 103 11.90 -5.52 -15.55
CA CYS A 103 13.07 -5.04 -14.87
C CYS A 103 12.85 -3.58 -14.51
N TYR A 104 13.11 -3.26 -13.25
CA TYR A 104 13.06 -1.91 -12.69
C TYR A 104 14.46 -1.38 -12.37
N PHE A 105 15.49 -2.09 -12.83
CA PHE A 105 16.87 -1.69 -12.64
C PHE A 105 17.08 -0.30 -13.25
N ASP A 106 17.79 0.57 -12.54
CA ASP A 106 18.09 1.94 -12.96
C ASP A 106 16.89 2.91 -13.06
N CYS A 107 15.66 2.46 -12.81
CA CYS A 107 14.46 3.32 -12.86
C CYS A 107 14.39 4.32 -11.69
N TYR A 108 14.96 3.98 -10.53
CA TYR A 108 14.93 4.80 -9.32
C TYR A 108 15.70 6.12 -9.44
N ARG A 109 16.59 6.27 -10.43
CA ARG A 109 17.38 7.50 -10.63
C ARG A 109 16.55 8.71 -11.00
N GLN A 110 15.34 8.50 -11.53
CA GLN A 110 14.42 9.61 -11.80
C GLN A 110 13.98 10.33 -10.51
N PHE A 111 14.10 9.67 -9.36
CA PHE A 111 13.82 10.23 -8.04
C PHE A 111 15.07 10.73 -7.30
N SER A 112 16.25 10.62 -7.92
CA SER A 112 17.49 11.15 -7.34
C SER A 112 17.66 12.63 -7.66
N PRO A 113 18.31 13.42 -6.77
CA PRO A 113 18.62 14.82 -7.01
C PRO A 113 19.40 15.00 -8.33
N GLU A 114 19.18 16.13 -9.02
CA GLU A 114 19.78 16.42 -10.34
C GLU A 114 21.31 16.39 -10.37
N GLN A 115 21.94 16.61 -9.22
CA GLN A 115 23.41 16.64 -9.10
C GLN A 115 24.01 15.29 -8.70
N HIS A 116 23.21 14.23 -8.61
CA HIS A 116 23.71 12.93 -8.18
C HIS A 116 24.72 12.36 -9.21
N PRO A 117 25.94 11.94 -8.80
CA PRO A 117 26.98 11.46 -9.72
C PRO A 117 26.52 10.32 -10.63
N TYR A 118 25.66 9.44 -10.10
CA TYR A 118 25.10 8.34 -10.88
C TYR A 118 23.99 8.75 -11.83
N GLN A 119 23.43 9.96 -11.80
CA GLN A 119 22.30 10.37 -12.66
C GLN A 119 22.67 10.46 -14.15
N ARG A 120 23.96 10.55 -14.49
CA ARG A 120 24.46 10.53 -15.89
C ARG A 120 25.14 9.23 -16.31
N ASN A 121 25.46 8.35 -15.36
CA ASN A 121 26.13 7.08 -15.65
C ASN A 121 25.14 6.04 -16.18
N LYS A 122 24.83 6.06 -17.48
CA LYS A 122 23.99 5.02 -18.12
C LYS A 122 24.78 3.72 -18.38
N LYS A 123 26.06 3.86 -18.77
CA LYS A 123 26.89 2.75 -19.24
C LYS A 123 27.21 1.72 -18.17
N ALA A 124 27.40 2.09 -16.91
CA ALA A 124 27.73 1.12 -15.86
C ALA A 124 26.52 0.26 -15.42
N PHE A 125 25.30 0.77 -15.64
CA PHE A 125 24.08 0.19 -15.09
C PHE A 125 23.25 -0.55 -16.15
N THR A 126 23.33 -0.20 -17.43
CA THR A 126 22.62 -0.94 -18.49
C THR A 126 23.51 -1.92 -19.26
N LYS A 127 24.78 -2.09 -18.87
CA LYS A 127 25.69 -3.02 -19.55
C LYS A 127 25.21 -4.45 -19.27
N ASN A 128 24.64 -5.08 -20.30
CA ASN A 128 24.17 -6.47 -20.30
C ASN A 128 22.79 -6.74 -19.65
N CYS A 129 21.91 -5.73 -19.54
CA CYS A 129 20.49 -5.94 -19.24
C CYS A 129 19.67 -6.33 -20.49
#